data_AF-A0A816QMK5-F1
#
_entry.id   AF-A0A816QMK5-F1
#
_cell.length_a   1.000
_cell.length_b   1.000
_cell.length_c   1.000
_cell.angle_alpha   90.00
_cell.angle_beta   90.00
_cell.angle_gamma   90.00
#
_symmetry.space_group_name_H-M   'P 1'
#
loop_
_entity.id
_entity.type
_entity.pdbx_description
1 polymer ?
#
loop_
_entity_poly.entity_id
_entity_poly.type
_entity_poly.pdbx_seq_one_letter_code
_entity_poly.pdbx_strand_id
1 'polypeptide(L)' 'MVYSDKHRKINVTTDNVKIQATLRQLEQPISLFGEGPAERRKRLQNLISSLSNDEIAKILRKNEQDDERVEDTKEGVA' A
#
# COMPACT_ATOMS: atom_id res chain seq x y z
N MET A 1 10.92 23.77 -15.33
CA MET A 1 10.54 22.42 -15.81
C MET A 1 11.20 21.42 -14.88
N VAL A 2 10.51 21.04 -13.80
CA VAL A 2 11.06 20.09 -12.81
C VAL A 2 10.88 18.70 -13.40
N TYR A 3 11.99 18.03 -13.70
CA TYR A 3 12.00 16.67 -14.22
C TYR A 3 11.38 15.75 -13.14
N SER A 4 10.17 15.27 -13.38
CA SER A 4 9.56 14.24 -12.55
C SER A 4 10.34 12.96 -12.79
N ASP A 5 11.25 12.66 -11.86
CA ASP A 5 12.20 11.57 -11.97
C ASP A 5 11.46 10.26 -12.22
N LYS A 6 11.92 9.57 -13.25
CA LYS A 6 11.19 8.49 -13.91
C LYS A 6 11.11 7.29 -12.97
N HIS A 7 9.90 7.02 -12.48
CA HIS A 7 9.40 5.67 -12.20
C HIS A 7 10.42 4.79 -11.48
N ARG A 8 10.73 5.13 -10.23
CA ARG A 8 11.36 4.17 -9.32
C ARG A 8 10.47 2.93 -9.31
N LYS A 9 11.01 1.81 -9.79
CA LYS A 9 10.33 0.51 -9.76
C LYS A 9 10.27 0.05 -8.30
N ILE A 10 9.21 0.47 -7.61
CA ILE A 10 8.93 0.01 -6.26
C ILE A 10 8.14 -1.29 -6.39
N ASN A 11 8.70 -2.35 -5.82
CA ASN A 11 8.01 -3.63 -5.72
C ASN A 11 6.92 -3.48 -4.66
N VAL A 12 5.69 -3.31 -5.15
CA VAL A 12 4.49 -3.31 -4.31
C VAL A 12 4.02 -4.74 -4.09
N THR A 13 3.41 -4.99 -2.94
CA THR A 13 2.80 -6.30 -2.65
C THR A 13 1.70 -6.63 -3.65
N THR A 14 1.51 -7.92 -3.92
CA THR A 14 0.42 -8.42 -4.77
C THR A 14 -0.86 -8.69 -3.98
N ASP A 15 -0.77 -8.73 -2.66
CA ASP A 15 -1.88 -9.02 -1.76
C ASP A 15 -2.90 -7.86 -1.74
N ASN A 16 -4.17 -8.16 -2.03
CA ASN A 16 -5.21 -7.14 -2.10
C ASN A 16 -5.48 -6.49 -0.74
N VAL A 17 -5.43 -7.25 0.36
CA VAL A 17 -5.68 -6.74 1.71
C VAL A 17 -4.61 -5.72 2.08
N LYS A 18 -3.34 -6.04 1.83
CA LYS A 18 -2.22 -5.11 2.08
C LYS A 18 -2.27 -3.87 1.19
N ILE A 19 -2.65 -4.02 -0.08
CA ILE A 19 -2.88 -2.88 -0.99
C ILE A 19 -3.97 -1.96 -0.43
N GLN A 20 -5.10 -2.52 0.00
CA GLN A 20 -6.22 -1.76 0.54
C GLN A 20 -5.86 -1.07 1.86
N ALA A 21 -5.16 -1.75 2.76
CA ALA A 21 -4.66 -1.18 4.00
C ALA A 21 -3.73 0.01 3.74
N THR A 22 -2.80 -0.16 2.79
CA THR A 22 -1.87 0.91 2.41
C THR A 22 -2.61 2.12 1.79
N LEU A 23 -3.59 1.89 0.92
CA LEU A 23 -4.40 2.97 0.36
C LEU A 23 -5.17 3.74 1.44
N ARG A 24 -5.69 3.03 2.44
CA ARG A 24 -6.34 3.65 3.61
C ARG A 24 -5.36 4.47 4.44
N GLN A 25 -4.13 4.00 4.66
CA GLN A 25 -3.08 4.74 5.36
C GLN A 25 -2.66 6.01 4.60
N LEU A 26 -2.72 5.99 3.27
CA LEU A 26 -2.46 7.13 2.39
C LEU A 26 -3.67 8.05 2.20
N GLU A 27 -4.76 7.81 2.94
CA GLU A 27 -6.03 8.54 2.83
C GLU A 27 -6.58 8.58 1.39
N GLN A 28 -6.26 7.54 0.61
CA GLN A 28 -6.73 7.38 -0.76
C GLN A 28 -7.96 6.46 -0.82
N PRO A 29 -8.81 6.61 -1.85
CA PRO A 29 -9.88 5.65 -2.10
C PRO A 29 -9.34 4.21 -2.22
N ILE A 30 -9.91 3.30 -1.43
CA ILE A 30 -9.50 1.90 -1.34
C ILE A 30 -9.70 1.19 -2.69
N SER A 31 -10.83 1.45 -3.35
CA SER A 31 -11.10 1.02 -4.71
C SER A 31 -11.93 2.06 -5.44
N LEU A 32 -11.64 2.25 -6.73
CA LEU A 32 -12.47 3.06 -7.62
C LEU A 32 -13.51 2.17 -8.35
N PHE A 33 -14.59 2.78 -8.84
CA PHE A 33 -15.61 2.05 -9.62
C PHE A 33 -15.02 1.59 -10.96
N GLY A 34 -15.20 0.31 -11.31
CA GLY A 34 -14.60 -0.28 -12.51
C GLY A 34 -13.08 -0.53 -12.41
N GLU A 35 -12.46 -0.30 -11.25
CA GLU A 35 -11.03 -0.54 -11.05
C GLU A 35 -10.73 -2.04 -10.85
N GLY A 36 -9.99 -2.61 -11.80
CA GLY A 36 -9.47 -3.97 -11.69
C GLY A 36 -8.33 -4.10 -10.67
N PRO A 37 -8.01 -5.32 -10.19
CA PRO A 37 -6.90 -5.55 -9.26
C PRO A 37 -5.52 -5.08 -9.80
N ALA A 38 -5.28 -5.20 -11.10
CA ALA A 38 -4.05 -4.74 -11.74
C ALA A 38 -3.93 -3.21 -11.72
N GLU A 39 -5.01 -2.50 -12.06
CA GLU A 39 -5.06 -1.04 -12.04
C GLU A 39 -4.90 -0.49 -10.63
N ARG A 40 -5.52 -1.12 -9.63
CA ARG A 40 -5.34 -0.77 -8.22
C ARG A 40 -3.88 -0.87 -7.77
N ARG A 41 -3.21 -1.97 -8.14
CA ARG A 41 -1.78 -2.16 -7.84
C ARG A 41 -0.91 -1.12 -8.52
N LYS A 42 -1.19 -0.82 -9.80
CA LYS A 42 -0.46 0.19 -10.57
C LYS A 42 -0.66 1.59 -9.97
N ARG A 43 -1.87 1.92 -9.54
CA ARG A 43 -2.17 3.17 -8.83
C ARG A 43 -1.37 3.28 -7.54
N LEU A 44 -1.37 2.22 -6.71
CA LEU A 44 -0.57 2.20 -5.50
C LEU A 44 0.92 2.39 -5.81
N GLN A 45 1.44 1.69 -6.82
CA GLN A 45 2.83 1.83 -7.25
C GLN A 45 3.16 3.28 -7.65
N ASN A 46 2.29 3.94 -8.41
CA ASN A 46 2.49 5.33 -8.80
C ASN A 46 2.45 6.30 -7.61
N LEU A 47 1.52 6.09 -6.68
CA LEU A 47 1.43 6.84 -5.43
C LEU A 47 2.73 6.72 -4.63
N ILE A 48 3.17 5.49 -4.35
CA ILE A 48 4.40 5.26 -3.57
C ILE A 48 5.64 5.78 -4.32
N SER A 49 5.69 5.67 -5.65
CA SER A 49 6.79 6.20 -6.45
C SER A 49 6.90 7.72 -6.39
N SER A 50 5.79 8.41 -6.08
CA SER A 50 5.74 9.87 -5.91
C SER A 50 6.08 10.34 -4.49
N LEU A 51 6.09 9.42 -3.51
CA LEU A 51 6.38 9.73 -2.11
C LEU A 51 7.89 9.80 -1.85
N SER A 52 8.26 10.54 -0.81
CA SER A 52 9.63 10.59 -0.31
C SER A 52 10.06 9.26 0.35
N ASN A 53 11.37 9.00 0.42
CA ASN A 53 11.89 7.79 1.06
C ASN A 53 11.42 7.62 2.51
N ASP A 54 11.34 8.71 3.27
CA ASP A 54 10.86 8.71 4.65
C ASP A 54 9.39 8.29 4.76
N GLU A 55 8.53 8.75 3.86
CA GLU A 55 7.11 8.37 3.85
C GLU A 55 6.92 6.92 3.46
N ILE A 56 7.67 6.44 2.47
CA ILE A 56 7.68 5.02 2.09
C ILE A 56 8.11 4.17 3.29
N ALA A 57 9.16 4.56 4.01
CA ALA A 57 9.64 3.83 5.18
C ALA A 57 8.59 3.78 6.30
N LYS A 58 7.85 4.88 6.53
CA LYS A 58 6.75 4.91 7.51
C LYS A 58 5.63 3.94 7.15
N ILE A 59 5.23 3.92 5.87
CA ILE A 59 4.17 3.04 5.38
C ILE A 59 4.56 1.57 5.52
N LEU A 60 5.79 1.22 5.13
CA LEU A 60 6.29 -0.16 5.24
C LEU A 60 6.33 -0.62 6.70
N ARG A 61 6.87 0.20 7.61
CA ARG A 61 6.91 -0.11 9.06
C ARG A 61 5.51 -0.29 9.64
N LYS A 62 4.54 0.53 9.21
CA LYS A 62 3.17 0.46 9.73
C LYS A 62 2.43 -0.78 9.25
N ASN A 63 2.63 -1.18 7.99
CA ASN A 63 2.07 -2.43 7.46
C ASN A 63 2.63 -3.67 8.20
N GLU A 64 3.90 -3.65 8.62
CA GLU A 64 4.51 -4.74 9.41
C GLU A 64 3.88 -4.87 10.81
N GLN A 65 3.64 -3.73 11.49
CA GLN A 65 2.95 -3.71 12.78
C GLN A 65 1.47 -4.12 12.69
N ASP A 66 0.81 -3.79 11.57
CA ASP A 66 -0.58 -4.18 11.33
C ASP A 66 -0.67 -5.71 11.07
N ASP A 67 0.33 -6.35 10.47
CA ASP A 67 0.39 -7.83 10.30
C ASP A 67 0.52 -8.54 11.66
N GLU A 68 1.40 -8.08 12.55
CA GLU A 68 1.59 -8.65 13.91
C GLU A 68 0.29 -8.61 14.74
N ARG A 69 -0.52 -7.57 14.61
CA ARG A 69 -1.77 -7.44 15.38
C ARG A 69 -2.90 -8.36 14.90
N VAL A 70 -2.87 -8.80 13.64
CA VAL A 70 -3.92 -9.67 13.08
C VAL A 70 -3.69 -11.12 13.48
N GLU A 71 -2.45 -11.54 13.72
CA GLU A 71 -2.15 -12.91 14.18
C GLU A 71 -2.67 -13.20 15.59
N ASP A 72 -2.68 -12.21 16.50
CA ASP A 72 -3.16 -12.37 17.88
C ASP A 72 -4.68 -12.64 17.99
N THR A 73 -5.47 -12.34 16.95
CA THR A 73 -6.93 -12.51 16.99
C THR A 73 -7.45 -13.86 16.50
N LYS A 74 -6.56 -14.81 16.15
CA LYS A 74 -6.98 -16.15 15.70
C LYS A 74 -6.99 -17.24 16.78
N GLU A 75 -6.54 -16.94 18.00
CA GLU A 75 -6.69 -17.86 19.14
C GLU A 75 -7.90 -17.47 20.00
N GLY A 76 -9.10 -17.97 19.68
CA GLY A 76 -10.26 -17.65 20.52
C GLY A 76 -11.62 -18.15 20.08
N VAL A 77 -11.71 -19.16 19.21
CA VAL A 77 -12.98 -19.86 18.98
C VAL A 77 -12.71 -21.36 18.92
N ALA A 78 -12.73 -22.00 20.10
CA ALA A 78 -12.89 -23.43 20.28
C ALA A 78 -13.98 -23.65 21.34
#